data_AF-A0A2M8P5U0-F1
#
_entry.id   AF-A0A2M8P5U0-F1
#
_cell.length_a   1.000
_cell.length_b   1.000
_cell.length_c   1.000
_cell.angle_alpha   90.00
_cell.angle_beta   90.00
_cell.angle_gamma   90.00
#
_symmetry.space_group_name_H-M   'P 1'
#
loop_
_entity.id
_entity.type
_entity.pdbx_description
1 polymer ?
#
loop_
_entity_poly.entity_id
_entity_poly.type
_entity_poly.pdbx_seq_one_letter_code
_entity_poly.pdbx_strand_id
1 'polypeptide(L)' 'IYAQRERVKALKARLQSLDSPEARRLLAVADYLVKKSVWLIGGDGWAYDIGFGGLDHVLSSGRNLKVLVLDTEV' A
#
# COMPACT_ATOMS: atom_id res chain seq x y z
N ILE A 1 3.41 -8.49 9.04
CA ILE A 1 3.67 -8.29 7.58
C ILE A 1 4.80 -9.19 7.08
N TYR A 2 5.94 -9.27 7.77
CA TYR A 2 7.08 -10.09 7.36
C TYR A 2 6.73 -11.57 7.11
N ALA A 3 6.10 -12.24 8.08
CA ALA A 3 5.66 -13.64 7.92
C ALA A 3 4.72 -13.86 6.71
N GLN A 4 3.87 -12.88 6.38
CA GLN A 4 2.97 -12.98 5.23
C GLN A 4 3.74 -12.88 3.89
N ARG A 5 4.82 -12.08 3.83
CA ARG A 5 5.67 -12.01 2.64
C ARG A 5 6.36 -13.35 2.38
N GLU A 6 6.85 -14.01 3.42
CA GLU A 6 7.45 -15.35 3.29
C GLU A 6 6.41 -16.39 2.82
N ARG A 7 5.18 -16.35 3.36
CA ARG A 7 4.09 -17.22 2.88
C ARG A 7 3.75 -16.99 1.42
N VAL A 8 3.68 -15.73 0.97
CA VAL A 8 3.39 -15.38 -0.43
C VAL A 8 4.55 -15.79 -1.34
N LYS A 9 5.81 -15.64 -0.90
CA LYS A 9 6.99 -16.13 -1.62
C LYS A 9 6.92 -17.65 -1.83
N ALA A 10 6.62 -18.41 -0.77
CA ALA A 10 6.45 -19.86 -0.86
C ALA A 10 5.26 -20.26 -1.76
N LEU A 11 4.15 -19.52 -1.69
CA LEU A 11 2.99 -19.72 -2.57
C LEU A 11 3.38 -19.54 -4.04
N LYS A 12 4.04 -18.43 -4.40
CA LYS A 12 4.45 -18.14 -5.78
C LYS A 12 5.37 -19.22 -6.34
N ALA A 13 6.32 -19.71 -5.54
CA ALA A 13 7.19 -20.82 -5.94
C ALA A 13 6.41 -22.09 -6.28
N ARG A 14 5.38 -22.44 -5.50
CA ARG A 14 4.50 -23.59 -5.78
C ARG A 14 3.59 -23.37 -6.99
N LEU A 15 3.13 -22.14 -7.22
CA LEU A 15 2.27 -21.83 -8.36
C LEU A 15 3.01 -21.92 -9.70
N GLN A 16 4.32 -21.68 -9.72
CA GLN A 16 5.13 -21.80 -10.94
C GLN A 16 5.25 -23.23 -11.45
N SER A 17 5.14 -24.24 -10.58
CA SER A 17 5.17 -25.66 -10.98
C SER A 17 3.81 -26.21 -11.43
N LEU A 18 2.74 -25.41 -11.35
CA LEU A 18 1.38 -25.83 -11.69
C LEU A 18 0.95 -25.21 -13.02
N ASP A 19 0.63 -26.05 -14.01
CA ASP A 19 0.25 -25.60 -15.35
C ASP A 19 -1.28 -25.48 -15.55
N SER A 20 -1.99 -25.02 -14.51
CA SER A 20 -3.43 -24.79 -14.59
C SER A 20 -3.76 -23.31 -14.85
N PRO A 21 -4.87 -23.00 -15.56
CA PRO A 21 -5.35 -21.64 -15.74
C PRO A 21 -5.59 -20.90 -14.40
N GLU A 22 -6.02 -21.61 -13.36
CA GLU A 22 -6.24 -21.08 -12.01
C GLU A 22 -4.92 -20.67 -11.36
N ALA A 23 -3.88 -21.48 -11.49
CA ALA A 23 -2.56 -21.20 -10.93
C ALA A 23 -1.95 -19.94 -11.56
N ARG A 24 -2.06 -19.79 -12.88
CA ARG A 24 -1.61 -18.59 -13.60
C ARG A 24 -2.39 -17.35 -13.17
N ARG A 25 -3.71 -17.45 -13.01
CA ARG A 25 -4.56 -16.35 -12.51
C ARG A 25 -4.19 -15.94 -11.09
N LEU A 26 -4.00 -16.90 -10.19
CA LEU A 26 -3.60 -16.61 -8.82
C LEU A 26 -2.19 -16.01 -8.75
N LEU A 27 -1.25 -16.52 -9.54
CA LEU A 27 0.12 -16.01 -9.60
C LEU A 27 0.17 -14.52 -9.98
N ALA A 28 -0.69 -14.10 -10.92
CA ALA A 28 -0.78 -12.70 -11.35
C ALA A 28 -1.23 -11.72 -10.24
N VAL A 29 -1.95 -12.20 -9.23
CA VAL A 29 -2.49 -11.37 -8.15
C VAL A 29 -1.93 -11.70 -6.76
N ALA A 30 -1.05 -12.70 -6.63
CA ALA A 30 -0.55 -13.20 -5.35
C ALA A 30 0.11 -12.12 -4.46
N ASP A 31 0.72 -11.10 -5.07
CA ASP A 31 1.38 -10.00 -4.33
C ASP A 31 0.40 -9.07 -3.61
N TYR A 32 -0.90 -9.13 -3.93
CA TYR A 32 -1.96 -8.41 -3.22
C TYR A 32 -2.37 -9.07 -1.90
N LEU A 33 -1.97 -10.33 -1.67
CA LEU A 33 -2.20 -11.03 -0.38
C LEU A 33 -1.36 -10.47 0.77
N VAL A 34 -0.39 -9.60 0.46
CA VAL A 34 0.37 -8.85 1.47
C VAL A 34 -0.30 -7.49 1.68
N LYS A 35 -0.82 -7.25 2.89
CA LYS A 35 -1.37 -5.95 3.29
C LYS A 35 -0.36 -4.83 2.99
N LYS A 36 -0.79 -3.83 2.21
CA LYS A 36 0.00 -2.64 1.89
C LYS A 36 -0.15 -1.60 3.00
N SER A 37 0.90 -0.80 3.21
CA SER A 37 0.84 0.41 4.05
C SER A 37 0.88 1.60 3.11
N VAL A 38 -0.23 2.32 3.02
CA VAL A 38 -0.34 3.52 2.17
C VAL A 38 0.16 4.72 2.97
N TRP A 39 1.05 5.50 2.38
CA TRP A 39 1.65 6.69 2.99
C TRP A 39 1.46 7.90 2.08
N LEU A 40 1.07 9.01 2.67
CA LEU A 40 1.11 10.34 2.08
C LEU A 40 2.27 11.08 2.75
N ILE A 41 3.24 11.54 1.97
CA ILE A 41 4.43 12.22 2.48
C ILE A 41 4.57 13.54 1.73
N GLY A 42 4.66 14.64 2.46
CA GLY A 42 4.78 15.99 1.89
C GLY A 42 5.27 17.01 2.91
N GLY A 43 5.59 18.22 2.44
CA GLY A 43 6.00 19.33 3.29
C GLY A 43 4.82 20.06 3.94
N ASP A 44 5.15 20.99 4.83
CA ASP A 44 4.25 21.99 5.42
C ASP A 44 3.40 22.74 4.38
N GLY A 45 3.99 23.34 3.34
CA GLY A 45 3.22 24.09 2.33
C GLY A 45 2.20 23.22 1.56
N TRP A 46 2.45 21.91 1.41
CA TRP A 46 1.45 20.98 0.88
C TRP A 46 0.35 20.68 1.91
N ALA A 47 0.73 20.44 3.17
CA ALA A 47 -0.21 20.04 4.20
C ALA A 47 -1.13 21.17 4.65
N TYR A 48 -0.61 22.39 4.74
CA TYR A 48 -1.31 23.55 5.32
C TYR A 48 -1.89 24.51 4.29
N ASP A 49 -1.32 24.61 3.08
CA ASP A 49 -1.83 25.49 2.04
C ASP A 49 -2.58 24.72 0.94
N ILE A 50 -1.90 24.42 -0.17
CA ILE A 50 -2.54 24.00 -1.42
C ILE A 50 -3.18 22.61 -1.33
N GLY A 51 -2.67 21.74 -0.46
CA GLY A 51 -3.15 20.37 -0.29
C GLY A 51 -4.09 20.18 0.90
N PHE A 52 -4.35 21.20 1.72
CA PHE A 52 -5.11 21.06 2.97
C PHE A 52 -6.52 20.53 2.75
N GLY A 53 -7.27 21.11 1.81
CA GLY A 53 -8.66 20.67 1.53
C GLY A 53 -8.75 19.21 1.07
N GLY A 54 -7.74 18.72 0.33
CA GLY A 54 -7.66 17.31 -0.06
C GLY A 54 -7.25 16.40 1.11
N LEU A 55 -6.33 16.87 1.95
CA LEU A 55 -5.86 16.14 3.12
C LEU A 55 -6.98 15.95 4.15
N ASP A 56 -7.75 16.99 4.44
CA ASP A 56 -8.93 16.94 5.33
C ASP A 56 -9.97 15.93 4.83
N HIS A 57 -10.29 15.96 3.54
CA HIS A 57 -11.23 15.01 2.94
C HIS A 57 -10.74 13.56 3.07
N VAL A 58 -9.45 13.32 2.85
CA VAL A 58 -8.85 12.00 2.95
C VAL A 58 -8.84 11.50 4.40
N LEU A 59 -8.56 12.36 5.37
CA LEU A 59 -8.58 12.01 6.80
C LEU A 59 -10.01 11.74 7.30
N SER A 60 -10.99 12.55 6.90
CA SER A 60 -12.41 12.34 7.26
C SER A 60 -13.02 11.08 6.64
N SER A 61 -12.41 10.54 5.57
CA SER A 61 -12.90 9.31 4.92
C SER A 61 -12.80 8.04 5.78
N GLY A 62 -12.07 8.07 6.91
CA GLY A 62 -11.87 6.91 7.80
C GLY A 62 -11.03 5.78 7.20
N ARG A 63 -10.39 6.01 6.04
CA ARG A 63 -9.54 5.02 5.37
C ARG A 63 -8.24 4.78 6.15
N ASN A 64 -7.75 3.54 6.12
CA ASN A 64 -6.48 3.18 6.77
C ASN A 64 -5.28 3.62 5.93
N LEU A 65 -4.77 4.81 6.24
CA LEU A 65 -3.61 5.45 5.62
C LEU A 65 -2.76 6.13 6.70
N LYS A 66 -1.56 6.53 6.32
CA LYS A 66 -0.62 7.23 7.19
C LYS A 66 -0.18 8.50 6.49
N VAL A 67 -0.10 9.60 7.24
CA VAL A 67 0.36 10.88 6.74
C VAL A 67 1.64 11.24 7.50
N LEU A 68 2.67 11.63 6.77
CA LEU A 68 3.90 12.20 7.33
C LEU A 68 4.10 13.58 6.71
N VAL A 69 3.94 14.61 7.52
CA VAL A 69 4.28 15.98 7.14
C VAL A 69 5.70 16.27 7.60
N LEU A 70 6.54 16.70 6.68
CA LEU A 70 7.89 17.16 6.94
C LEU A 70 7.83 18.67 7.08
N ASP A 71 7.68 19.14 8.31
CA ASP A 71 7.49 20.57 8.62
C ASP A 71 8.84 21.29 8.62
N THR A 72 8.95 22.36 7.83
CA THR A 72 10.18 23.16 7.70
C THR A 72 9.99 24.62 8.14
N GLU A 73 8.76 25.02 8.46
CA GLU A 73 8.34 26.34 8.97
C GLU A 73 8.89 27.53 8.18
N VAL A 74 9.04 27.41 6.85
CA VAL A 74 9.62 28.47 5.99
C VAL A 74 8.56 29.41 5.45
#